data_AF-A0AA35W2V2-F1
#
_entry.id   AF-A0AA35W2V2-F1
#
_cell.length_a   1.000
_cell.length_b   1.000
_cell.length_c   1.000
_cell.angle_alpha   90.00
_cell.angle_beta   90.00
_cell.angle_gamma   90.00
#
_symmetry.space_group_name_H-M   'P 1'
#
loop_
_entity.id
_entity.type
_entity.pdbx_description
1 polymer ?
#
loop_
_entity_poly.entity_id
_entity_poly.type
_entity_poly.pdbx_seq_one_letter_code
_entity_poly.pdbx_strand_id
1 'polypeptide(L)'
;MLVAKVINKIAVVEIHGGIGGKIKSPDMEKLVNRILEDKRLRAVVLDIDSPGGDAAASDYIYRALKRVARRRPVVASIRGVGASGGYMIACAAHRIVAAPGSIVGSIGVISVRPVLQELLERAGIGVNVNKSGEFKDMGAPWRETTPEEEAKMQELIDDLYSSFVNIVSESRGIEDERVREIATGEVYLATRAVELGLVDELGDLERALDLAAKAAGISKRTVYLRPQRNLMEKLLGPLADSMIQMHYRTLGRTGLRVSLLSQGTGGPSMFGQNSGATQAEQDRLIHSCLDLGINLFDTHEGYRDSEEILGHALSSVPRDRYVLVTKWTYPRDGDPTADPEDLTRSVEGSLRRLNTDHIDVMLLHGLLAEHNDMAVEKYGPVFDRLREQGKIGHRGFSLRYITDPEQNGALAGLKRASEFWDVIMLKFGILNQWVAREVLPLALRHNVGILNMAAVRIRLPKPDLLEETIAEWKSRGLLSRDSIPDRDPLGWLVHDDVDSVISAAYKFAADHPAISSVITARRIWHTWSPTSERWNDPTSPTPTASAWNASSATSRSMRDVAENWTKFVKF
;
A
#
# COMPACT_ATOMS: atom_id res chain seq x y z
N MET A 1 -37.57 36.66 24.78
CA MET A 1 -36.30 36.88 24.04
C MET A 1 -35.34 35.76 24.44
N LEU A 2 -35.27 34.67 23.67
CA LEU A 2 -34.33 33.58 23.94
C LEU A 2 -32.93 34.07 23.53
N VAL A 3 -32.10 34.47 24.48
CA VAL A 3 -30.68 34.71 24.21
C VAL A 3 -30.06 33.35 23.92
N ALA A 4 -29.72 33.09 22.65
CA ALA A 4 -29.01 31.87 22.26
C ALA A 4 -27.71 31.80 23.07
N LYS A 5 -27.62 30.85 24.00
CA LYS A 5 -26.44 30.64 24.83
C LYS A 5 -25.26 30.31 23.90
N VAL A 6 -24.26 31.18 23.86
CA VAL A 6 -23.06 30.96 23.02
C VAL A 6 -22.36 29.70 23.52
N ILE A 7 -22.37 28.65 22.69
CA ILE A 7 -21.75 27.35 23.02
C ILE A 7 -20.26 27.45 22.71
N ASN A 8 -19.43 27.49 23.75
CA ASN A 8 -17.97 27.42 23.62
C ASN A 8 -17.53 25.99 23.26
N LYS A 9 -16.45 25.89 22.47
CA LYS A 9 -15.92 24.62 21.95
C LYS A 9 -14.39 24.57 21.99
N ILE A 10 -13.87 23.37 21.87
CA ILE A 10 -12.47 23.03 21.66
C ILE A 10 -12.30 22.72 20.16
N ALA A 11 -11.32 23.35 19.51
CA ALA A 11 -10.96 23.00 18.14
C ALA A 11 -9.99 21.81 18.16
N VAL A 12 -10.32 20.73 17.48
CA VAL A 12 -9.39 19.60 17.26
C VAL A 12 -8.80 19.77 15.87
N VAL A 13 -7.49 20.00 15.79
CA VAL A 13 -6.75 20.19 14.53
C VAL A 13 -6.02 18.90 14.22
N GLU A 14 -6.42 18.23 13.14
CA GLU A 14 -5.80 16.99 12.69
C GLU A 14 -4.48 17.29 11.94
N ILE A 15 -3.40 16.65 12.38
CA ILE A 15 -2.04 16.78 11.83
C ILE A 15 -1.54 15.36 11.52
N HIS A 16 -2.13 14.75 10.50
CA HIS A 16 -1.88 13.35 10.12
C HIS A 16 -1.11 13.26 8.80
N GLY A 17 -0.02 12.49 8.80
CA GLY A 17 0.84 12.24 7.64
C GLY A 17 1.99 13.25 7.46
N GLY A 18 2.63 13.20 6.30
CA GLY A 18 3.85 13.98 6.02
C GLY A 18 3.62 15.48 5.82
N ILE A 19 4.46 16.29 6.47
CA ILE A 19 4.46 17.75 6.38
C ILE A 19 5.13 18.23 5.10
N GLY A 20 4.57 19.24 4.43
CA GLY A 20 4.99 19.70 3.09
C GLY A 20 4.39 18.85 1.96
N GLY A 21 4.09 17.58 2.22
CA GLY A 21 3.33 16.68 1.35
C GLY A 21 1.82 16.77 1.56
N LYS A 22 1.29 15.95 2.46
CA LYS A 22 -0.16 15.88 2.78
C LYS A 22 -0.63 17.10 3.57
N ILE A 23 0.21 17.59 4.49
CA ILE A 23 -0.09 18.77 5.31
C ILE A 23 0.61 19.99 4.70
N LYS A 24 -0.19 20.91 4.16
CA LYS A 24 0.32 22.12 3.50
C LYS A 24 0.25 23.33 4.43
N SER A 25 1.33 24.11 4.49
CA SER A 25 1.44 25.31 5.32
C SER A 25 0.32 26.35 5.08
N PRO A 26 -0.10 26.65 3.83
CA PRO A 26 -1.18 27.61 3.58
C PRO A 26 -2.54 27.18 4.15
N ASP A 27 -2.85 25.88 4.16
CA ASP A 27 -4.13 25.41 4.69
C ASP A 27 -4.15 25.39 6.20
N MET A 28 -2.99 25.08 6.80
CA MET A 28 -2.80 25.23 8.23
C MET A 28 -2.91 26.71 8.66
N GLU A 29 -2.37 27.64 7.87
CA GLU A 29 -2.51 29.08 8.13
C GLU A 29 -3.98 29.53 8.09
N LYS A 30 -4.77 29.08 7.11
CA LYS A 30 -6.22 29.35 7.05
C LYS A 30 -6.93 28.83 8.30
N LEU A 31 -6.59 27.62 8.76
CA LEU A 31 -7.15 27.06 9.98
C LEU A 31 -6.77 27.86 11.21
N VAL A 32 -5.49 28.23 11.34
CA VAL A 32 -4.99 29.07 12.44
C VAL A 32 -5.74 30.39 12.48
N ASN A 33 -5.92 31.06 11.34
CA ASN A 33 -6.68 32.31 11.27
C ASN A 33 -8.15 32.13 11.67
N ARG A 34 -8.81 31.06 11.18
CA ARG A 34 -10.17 30.71 11.59
C ARG A 34 -10.28 30.47 13.10
N ILE A 35 -9.30 29.78 13.68
CA ILE A 35 -9.23 29.55 15.13
C ILE A 35 -9.08 30.89 15.85
N LEU A 36 -8.19 31.76 15.40
CA LEU A 36 -7.95 33.08 15.99
C LEU A 36 -9.20 33.97 15.96
N GLU A 37 -9.95 33.96 14.86
CA GLU A 37 -11.14 34.80 14.64
C GLU A 37 -12.41 34.30 15.36
N ASP A 38 -12.62 32.98 15.48
CA ASP A 38 -13.84 32.44 16.10
C ASP A 38 -13.77 32.52 17.64
N LYS A 39 -14.54 33.45 18.22
CA LYS A 39 -14.63 33.68 19.68
C LYS A 39 -15.23 32.50 20.45
N ARG A 40 -15.91 31.56 19.78
CA ARG A 40 -16.49 30.36 20.40
C ARG A 40 -15.44 29.27 20.63
N LEU A 41 -14.34 29.29 19.88
CA LEU A 41 -13.23 28.37 20.06
C LEU A 41 -12.38 28.89 21.21
N ARG A 42 -12.35 28.16 22.33
CA ARG A 42 -11.71 28.61 23.58
C ARG A 42 -10.45 27.82 23.94
N ALA A 43 -10.27 26.64 23.35
CA ALA A 43 -9.04 25.84 23.42
C ALA A 43 -8.80 25.13 22.09
N VAL A 44 -7.58 24.62 21.91
CA VAL A 44 -7.19 23.80 20.77
C VAL A 44 -6.54 22.51 21.25
N VAL A 45 -6.88 21.41 20.60
CA VAL A 45 -6.13 20.15 20.67
C VAL A 45 -5.51 19.87 19.31
N LEU A 46 -4.20 19.65 19.29
CA LEU A 46 -3.48 19.18 18.10
C LEU A 46 -3.49 17.65 18.15
N ASP A 47 -4.19 17.01 17.23
CA ASP A 47 -4.22 15.55 17.10
C ASP A 47 -3.14 15.13 16.09
N ILE A 48 -1.99 14.67 16.59
CA ILE A 48 -0.75 14.48 15.83
C ILE A 48 -0.52 12.99 15.58
N ASP A 49 -0.35 12.66 14.30
CA ASP A 49 0.07 11.35 13.82
C ASP A 49 0.94 11.53 12.57
N SER A 50 2.17 12.00 12.78
CA SER A 50 3.07 12.47 11.72
C SER A 50 4.53 12.03 11.96
N PRO A 51 5.19 11.46 10.94
CA PRO A 51 6.63 11.17 10.99
C PRO A 51 7.50 12.42 10.74
N GLY A 52 6.90 13.59 10.51
CA GLY A 52 7.59 14.80 10.10
C GLY A 52 7.45 15.08 8.61
N GLY A 53 8.45 15.74 8.01
CA GLY A 53 8.44 16.13 6.61
C GLY A 53 9.34 17.32 6.35
N ASP A 54 8.91 18.20 5.45
CA ASP A 54 9.67 19.40 5.09
C ASP A 54 9.96 20.30 6.31
N ALA A 55 11.23 20.65 6.50
CA ALA A 55 11.70 21.38 7.68
C ALA A 55 11.13 22.81 7.74
N ALA A 56 11.09 23.52 6.61
CA ALA A 56 10.58 24.87 6.53
C ALA A 56 9.06 24.92 6.75
N ALA A 57 8.32 23.96 6.19
CA ALA A 57 6.89 23.83 6.41
C ALA A 57 6.56 23.52 7.87
N SER A 58 7.36 22.68 8.53
CA SER A 58 7.21 22.33 9.94
C SER A 58 7.43 23.54 10.84
N ASP A 59 8.52 24.30 10.62
CA ASP A 59 8.81 25.55 11.35
C ASP A 59 7.69 26.59 11.14
N TYR A 60 7.23 26.76 9.90
CA TYR A 60 6.13 27.68 9.59
C TYR A 60 4.86 27.32 10.39
N ILE A 61 4.47 26.04 10.39
CA ILE A 61 3.28 25.58 11.10
C ILE A 61 3.46 25.73 12.61
N TYR A 62 4.63 25.37 13.16
CA TYR A 62 4.97 25.59 14.56
C TYR A 62 4.76 27.07 14.94
N ARG A 63 5.35 28.01 14.18
CA ARG A 63 5.22 29.45 14.45
C ARG A 63 3.77 29.93 14.34
N ALA A 64 3.01 29.42 13.37
CA ALA A 64 1.60 29.75 13.22
C ALA A 64 0.79 29.31 14.45
N LEU A 65 1.02 28.09 14.93
CA LEU A 65 0.36 27.53 16.12
C LEU A 65 0.81 28.21 17.42
N LYS A 66 2.06 28.67 17.53
CA LYS A 66 2.51 29.51 18.66
C LYS A 66 1.70 30.79 18.79
N ARG A 67 1.22 31.39 17.69
CA ARG A 67 0.31 32.55 17.76
C ARG A 67 -1.03 32.19 18.41
N VAL A 68 -1.53 30.98 18.18
CA VAL A 68 -2.73 30.46 18.86
C VAL A 68 -2.45 30.23 20.33
N ALA A 69 -1.32 29.59 20.65
CA ALA A 69 -0.91 29.30 22.02
C ALA A 69 -0.79 30.56 22.89
N ARG A 70 -0.31 31.67 22.34
CA ARG A 70 -0.27 32.98 23.04
C ARG A 70 -1.63 33.51 23.48
N ARG A 71 -2.75 33.01 22.92
CA ARG A 71 -4.10 33.53 23.16
C ARG A 71 -5.05 32.52 23.80
N ARG A 72 -4.80 31.22 23.60
CA ARG A 72 -5.69 30.14 24.04
C ARG A 72 -4.90 28.93 24.50
N PRO A 73 -5.43 28.13 25.44
CA PRO A 73 -4.86 26.83 25.76
C PRO A 73 -4.75 25.95 24.51
N VAL A 74 -3.58 25.35 24.34
CA VAL A 74 -3.26 24.41 23.26
C VAL A 74 -2.64 23.18 23.91
N VAL A 75 -3.20 22.00 23.62
CA VAL A 75 -2.67 20.70 24.07
C VAL A 75 -2.39 19.85 22.83
N ALA A 76 -1.22 19.24 22.74
CA ALA A 76 -0.92 18.25 21.71
C ALA A 76 -1.24 16.84 22.22
N SER A 77 -1.82 16.01 21.36
CA SER A 77 -2.02 14.58 21.55
C SER A 77 -1.24 13.84 20.47
N ILE A 78 -0.22 13.08 20.84
CA ILE A 78 0.52 12.21 19.92
C ILE A 78 -0.15 10.84 19.95
N ARG A 79 -0.81 10.49 18.84
CA ARG A 79 -1.65 9.29 18.74
C ARG A 79 -0.83 8.05 18.40
N GLY A 80 -0.03 8.12 17.34
CA GLY A 80 0.82 7.04 16.84
C GLY A 80 2.26 7.50 16.69
N VAL A 81 2.49 8.50 15.86
CA VAL A 81 3.82 9.07 15.64
C VAL A 81 3.83 10.57 15.85
N GLY A 82 4.79 11.07 16.62
CA GLY A 82 5.10 12.49 16.77
C GLY A 82 6.60 12.65 16.65
N ALA A 83 7.11 12.53 15.42
CA ALA A 83 8.54 12.51 15.13
C ALA A 83 8.94 13.67 14.20
N SER A 84 10.19 14.12 14.30
CA SER A 84 10.78 15.17 13.47
C SER A 84 9.88 16.42 13.42
N GLY A 85 9.51 16.91 12.23
CA GLY A 85 8.59 18.04 12.08
C GLY A 85 7.25 17.88 12.82
N GLY A 86 6.75 16.66 13.01
CA GLY A 86 5.54 16.39 13.80
C GLY A 86 5.74 16.70 15.28
N TYR A 87 6.92 16.35 15.81
CA TYR A 87 7.31 16.72 17.18
C TYR A 87 7.56 18.23 17.32
N MET A 88 8.21 18.86 16.33
CA MET A 88 8.38 20.31 16.29
C MET A 88 7.04 21.04 16.39
N ILE A 89 6.01 20.56 15.70
CA ILE A 89 4.66 21.10 15.80
C ILE A 89 4.04 20.86 17.18
N ALA A 90 4.26 19.69 17.79
CA ALA A 90 3.80 19.40 19.14
C ALA A 90 4.37 20.40 20.17
N CYS A 91 5.61 20.85 19.99
CA CYS A 91 6.25 21.89 20.80
C CYS A 91 5.56 23.27 20.71
N ALA A 92 4.59 23.48 19.81
CA ALA A 92 3.76 24.68 19.84
C ALA A 92 2.74 24.68 20.99
N ALA A 93 2.41 23.50 21.55
CA ALA A 93 1.43 23.33 22.61
C ALA A 93 1.99 23.67 23.99
N HIS A 94 1.10 23.97 24.94
CA HIS A 94 1.46 24.18 26.35
C HIS A 94 1.66 22.85 27.08
N ARG A 95 1.02 21.79 26.59
CA ARG A 95 1.10 20.43 27.10
C ARG A 95 1.13 19.45 25.94
N ILE A 96 1.94 18.41 26.05
CA ILE A 96 2.05 17.30 25.12
C ILE A 96 1.65 16.04 25.88
N VAL A 97 0.59 15.39 25.40
CA VAL A 97 0.14 14.08 25.85
C VAL A 97 0.49 13.07 24.76
N ALA A 98 0.98 11.90 25.10
CA ALA A 98 1.30 10.87 24.12
C ALA A 98 0.75 9.50 24.52
N ALA A 99 0.21 8.77 23.53
CA ALA A 99 -0.28 7.42 23.76
C ALA A 99 0.89 6.50 24.17
N PRO A 100 0.72 5.55 25.11
CA PRO A 100 1.83 4.76 25.63
C PRO A 100 2.67 4.02 24.58
N GLY A 101 2.03 3.55 23.50
CA GLY A 101 2.68 2.86 22.38
C GLY A 101 3.16 3.78 21.26
N SER A 102 3.02 5.10 21.41
CA SER A 102 3.42 6.05 20.38
C SER A 102 4.93 6.30 20.36
N ILE A 103 5.41 6.73 19.19
CA ILE A 103 6.80 7.03 18.91
C ILE A 103 6.97 8.56 18.92
N VAL A 104 7.91 9.06 19.71
CA VAL A 104 8.15 10.49 19.92
C VAL A 104 9.64 10.81 19.70
N GLY A 105 9.95 11.99 19.16
CA GLY A 105 11.33 12.46 19.03
C GLY A 105 11.74 12.61 17.58
N SER A 106 12.82 11.93 17.16
CA SER A 106 13.52 12.17 15.90
C SER A 106 13.87 13.65 15.73
N ILE A 107 14.43 14.23 16.79
CA ILE A 107 14.87 15.62 16.79
C ILE A 107 16.19 15.64 16.02
N GLY A 108 16.11 16.02 14.75
CA GLY A 108 17.19 15.92 13.79
C GLY A 108 16.76 16.47 12.43
N VAL A 109 17.74 16.77 11.59
CA VAL A 109 17.53 17.22 10.21
C VAL A 109 18.38 16.34 9.31
N ILE A 110 17.77 15.81 8.27
CA ILE A 110 18.47 15.00 7.26
C ILE A 110 18.16 15.54 5.87
N SER A 111 19.14 15.45 4.99
CA SER A 111 18.98 15.68 3.57
C SER A 111 19.32 14.38 2.85
N VAL A 112 18.37 13.88 2.05
CA VAL A 112 18.56 12.64 1.27
C VAL A 112 18.46 13.00 -0.21
N ARG A 113 19.51 12.66 -0.95
CA ARG A 113 19.61 12.95 -2.37
C ARG A 113 20.07 11.73 -3.16
N PRO A 114 19.37 11.33 -4.23
CA PRO A 114 19.87 10.30 -5.14
C PRO A 114 20.99 10.86 -6.02
N VAL A 115 22.05 10.06 -6.20
CA VAL A 115 23.11 10.29 -7.19
C VAL A 115 22.88 9.34 -8.35
N LEU A 116 22.63 9.89 -9.53
CA LEU A 116 22.25 9.21 -10.77
C LEU A 116 23.33 9.30 -11.85
N GLN A 117 24.53 9.78 -11.51
CA GLN A 117 25.62 10.01 -12.47
C GLN A 117 25.90 8.77 -13.33
N GLU A 118 26.21 7.63 -12.71
CA GLU A 118 26.50 6.39 -13.42
C GLU A 118 25.32 5.88 -14.26
N LEU A 119 24.09 6.12 -13.79
CA LEU A 119 22.88 5.74 -14.53
C LEU A 119 22.74 6.56 -15.82
N LEU A 120 22.96 7.88 -15.74
CA LEU A 120 22.90 8.77 -16.88
C LEU A 120 24.01 8.49 -17.88
N GLU A 121 25.23 8.23 -17.38
CA GLU A 121 26.37 7.82 -18.21
C GLU A 121 26.07 6.52 -18.99
N ARG A 122 25.54 5.51 -18.30
CA ARG A 122 25.13 4.23 -18.94
C ARG A 122 23.99 4.41 -19.95
N ALA A 123 23.13 5.40 -19.74
CA ALA A 123 22.05 5.76 -20.66
C ALA A 123 22.54 6.64 -21.84
N GLY A 124 23.81 7.05 -21.86
CA GLY A 124 24.36 7.93 -22.89
C GLY A 124 23.86 9.38 -22.79
N ILE A 125 23.37 9.80 -21.61
CA ILE A 125 22.79 11.13 -21.37
C ILE A 125 23.85 12.03 -20.70
N GLY A 126 24.31 13.04 -21.44
CA GLY A 126 25.18 14.11 -20.89
C GLY A 126 24.37 15.30 -20.36
N VAL A 127 24.76 15.84 -19.21
CA VAL A 127 24.16 17.04 -18.63
C VAL A 127 25.16 18.19 -18.65
N ASN A 128 24.84 19.27 -19.38
CA ASN A 128 25.62 20.51 -19.40
C ASN A 128 24.89 21.59 -18.60
N VAL A 129 25.60 22.26 -17.67
CA VAL A 129 25.04 23.28 -16.78
C VAL A 129 25.77 24.60 -16.97
N ASN A 130 25.02 25.65 -17.29
CA ASN A 130 25.48 27.04 -17.19
C ASN A 130 24.87 27.66 -15.94
N LYS A 131 25.72 28.08 -14.99
CA LYS A 131 25.27 28.59 -13.69
C LYS A 131 25.84 29.97 -13.38
N SER A 132 25.04 30.79 -12.71
CA SER A 132 25.42 32.15 -12.32
C SER A 132 26.13 32.21 -10.96
N GLY A 133 26.36 31.08 -10.30
CA GLY A 133 26.96 30.99 -8.97
C GLY A 133 27.38 29.56 -8.68
N GLU A 134 28.43 29.41 -7.87
CA GLU A 134 29.11 28.13 -7.63
C GLU A 134 28.18 27.04 -7.09
N PHE A 135 27.37 27.35 -6.07
CA PHE A 135 26.48 26.40 -5.39
C PHE A 135 25.08 26.27 -6.01
N LYS A 136 24.81 26.84 -7.20
CA LYS A 136 23.43 26.88 -7.75
C LYS A 136 22.87 25.52 -8.17
N ASP A 137 23.75 24.61 -8.54
CA ASP A 137 23.45 23.22 -8.85
C ASP A 137 23.92 22.28 -7.73
N MET A 138 24.20 22.82 -6.53
CA MET A 138 24.44 22.01 -5.34
C MET A 138 23.23 21.11 -5.12
N GLY A 139 23.49 19.81 -4.96
CA GLY A 139 22.43 18.82 -4.91
C GLY A 139 21.92 18.35 -6.29
N ALA A 140 22.69 18.58 -7.35
CA ALA A 140 22.43 18.02 -8.67
C ALA A 140 22.47 16.48 -8.66
N PRO A 141 21.37 15.76 -9.01
CA PRO A 141 21.37 14.31 -9.03
C PRO A 141 22.28 13.71 -10.11
N TRP A 142 22.69 14.48 -11.12
CA TRP A 142 23.51 13.99 -12.24
C TRP A 142 25.02 13.97 -11.97
N ARG A 143 25.47 14.37 -10.78
CA ARG A 143 26.88 14.29 -10.37
C ARG A 143 27.04 14.08 -8.88
N GLU A 144 28.24 13.63 -8.50
CA GLU A 144 28.67 13.62 -7.10
C GLU A 144 28.75 15.04 -6.51
N THR A 145 28.54 15.12 -5.20
CA THR A 145 28.69 16.37 -4.42
C THR A 145 30.19 16.69 -4.32
N THR A 146 30.58 17.96 -4.49
CA THR A 146 31.97 18.36 -4.18
C THR A 146 32.17 18.53 -2.68
N PRO A 147 33.42 18.48 -2.16
CA PRO A 147 33.68 18.71 -0.74
C PRO A 147 33.15 20.06 -0.22
N GLU A 148 33.21 21.11 -1.04
CA GLU A 148 32.70 22.45 -0.70
C GLU A 148 31.18 22.48 -0.62
N GLU A 149 30.50 21.77 -1.53
CA GLU A 149 29.05 21.62 -1.53
C GLU A 149 28.55 20.78 -0.35
N GLU A 150 29.30 19.73 0.01
CA GLU A 150 28.99 18.91 1.17
C GLU A 150 29.12 19.74 2.46
N ALA A 151 30.21 20.51 2.59
CA ALA A 151 30.40 21.43 3.71
C ALA A 151 29.27 22.47 3.77
N LYS A 152 28.86 23.02 2.63
CA LYS A 152 27.77 24.01 2.58
C LYS A 152 26.41 23.39 2.93
N MET A 153 26.15 22.17 2.49
CA MET A 153 24.94 21.44 2.85
C MET A 153 24.91 21.11 4.34
N GLN A 154 26.03 20.71 4.91
CA GLN A 154 26.16 20.43 6.34
C GLN A 154 25.91 21.69 7.18
N GLU A 155 26.45 22.84 6.78
CA GLU A 155 26.15 24.15 7.42
C GLU A 155 24.63 24.42 7.48
N LEU A 156 23.92 24.19 6.36
CA LEU A 156 22.46 24.37 6.32
C LEU A 156 21.71 23.38 7.21
N ILE A 157 22.20 22.14 7.30
CA ILE A 157 21.64 21.10 8.19
C ILE A 157 21.85 21.51 9.65
N ASP A 158 23.04 22.00 10.01
CA ASP A 158 23.41 22.41 11.35
C ASP A 158 22.61 23.65 11.82
N ASP A 159 22.36 24.60 10.92
CA ASP A 159 21.50 25.76 11.18
C ASP A 159 20.05 25.35 11.49
N LEU A 160 19.49 24.47 10.66
CA LEU A 160 18.13 23.95 10.85
C LEU A 160 18.02 23.10 12.12
N TYR A 161 19.02 22.26 12.39
CA TYR A 161 19.11 21.46 13.60
C TYR A 161 19.18 22.34 14.85
N SER A 162 20.02 23.38 14.83
CA SER A 162 20.13 24.34 15.93
C SER A 162 18.80 25.05 16.18
N SER A 163 18.09 25.44 15.12
CA SER A 163 16.74 26.01 15.27
C SER A 163 15.77 25.02 15.91
N PHE A 164 15.85 23.72 15.59
CA PHE A 164 14.98 22.72 16.18
C PHE A 164 15.30 22.47 17.66
N VAL A 165 16.59 22.36 18.01
CA VAL A 165 17.05 22.27 19.40
C VAL A 165 16.50 23.44 20.23
N ASN A 166 16.60 24.67 19.71
CA ASN A 166 16.07 25.85 20.39
C ASN A 166 14.55 25.79 20.61
N ILE A 167 13.79 25.31 19.61
CA ILE A 167 12.33 25.12 19.74
C ILE A 167 12.00 24.14 20.87
N VAL A 168 12.73 23.02 20.95
CA VAL A 168 12.51 22.00 21.97
C VAL A 168 12.89 22.55 23.36
N SER A 169 14.06 23.20 23.46
CA SER A 169 14.55 23.85 24.68
C SER A 169 13.53 24.84 25.24
N GLU A 170 13.09 25.81 24.42
CA GLU A 170 12.08 26.80 24.80
C GLU A 170 10.74 26.16 25.18
N SER A 171 10.30 25.13 24.45
CA SER A 171 9.01 24.50 24.68
C SER A 171 8.98 23.62 25.92
N ARG A 172 10.08 22.93 26.22
CA ARG A 172 10.14 21.90 27.27
C ARG A 172 10.84 22.40 28.53
N GLY A 173 11.52 23.54 28.48
CA GLY A 173 12.32 24.07 29.59
C GLY A 173 13.52 23.18 29.88
N ILE A 174 14.15 22.64 28.84
CA ILE A 174 15.33 21.79 28.91
C ILE A 174 16.50 22.59 28.35
N GLU A 175 17.60 22.70 29.09
CA GLU A 175 18.81 23.41 28.62
C GLU A 175 19.31 22.85 27.28
N ASP A 176 19.81 23.73 26.41
CA ASP A 176 20.20 23.37 25.03
C ASP A 176 21.22 22.23 24.99
N GLU A 177 22.21 22.22 25.91
CA GLU A 177 23.19 21.13 26.02
C GLU A 177 22.49 19.79 26.26
N ARG A 178 21.51 19.77 27.17
CA ARG A 178 20.74 18.56 27.48
C ARG A 178 19.80 18.17 26.34
N VAL A 179 19.25 19.14 25.61
CA VAL A 179 18.48 18.85 24.40
C VAL A 179 19.38 18.19 23.35
N ARG A 180 20.60 18.69 23.12
CA ARG A 180 21.56 18.08 22.17
C ARG A 180 21.91 16.64 22.53
N GLU A 181 22.01 16.32 23.82
CA GLU A 181 22.26 14.93 24.28
C GLU A 181 21.12 13.96 23.93
N ILE A 182 19.88 14.44 23.85
CA ILE A 182 18.68 13.62 23.56
C ILE A 182 18.14 13.82 22.13
N ALA A 183 18.66 14.82 21.41
CA ALA A 183 18.30 15.17 20.05
C ALA A 183 19.29 14.53 19.05
N THR A 184 19.46 13.23 19.14
CA THR A 184 20.37 12.43 18.29
C THR A 184 19.73 12.02 16.96
N GLY A 185 18.49 12.44 16.69
CA GLY A 185 17.68 11.94 15.59
C GLY A 185 16.97 10.60 15.88
N GLU A 186 17.23 9.99 17.03
CA GLU A 186 16.55 8.78 17.50
C GLU A 186 15.09 9.04 17.89
N VAL A 187 14.31 7.96 17.90
CA VAL A 187 12.95 7.97 18.42
C VAL A 187 12.86 7.22 19.74
N TYR A 188 11.94 7.66 20.59
CA TYR A 188 11.66 7.09 21.89
C TYR A 188 10.20 6.64 21.97
N LEU A 189 9.93 5.54 22.68
CA LEU A 189 8.57 5.26 23.13
C LEU A 189 8.09 6.39 24.04
N ALA A 190 6.80 6.69 24.02
CA ALA A 190 6.21 7.75 24.84
C ALA A 190 6.56 7.64 26.34
N THR A 191 6.64 6.43 26.88
CA THR A 191 7.07 6.17 28.26
C THR A 191 8.44 6.78 28.55
N ARG A 192 9.42 6.52 27.67
CA ARG A 192 10.76 7.09 27.76
C ARG A 192 10.76 8.59 27.46
N ALA A 193 9.94 9.05 26.53
CA ALA A 193 9.82 10.47 26.19
C ALA A 193 9.32 11.31 27.38
N VAL A 194 8.48 10.76 28.26
CA VAL A 194 8.09 11.40 29.53
C VAL A 194 9.28 11.51 30.48
N GLU A 195 10.07 10.43 30.65
CA GLU A 195 11.28 10.44 31.49
C GLU A 195 12.33 11.45 31.01
N LEU A 196 12.42 11.65 29.69
CA LEU A 196 13.32 12.61 29.05
C LEU A 196 12.77 14.05 29.05
N GLY A 197 11.54 14.26 29.55
CA GLY A 197 10.89 15.57 29.58
C GLY A 197 10.36 16.04 28.22
N LEU A 198 10.38 15.21 27.19
CA LEU A 198 9.86 15.50 25.84
C LEU A 198 8.32 15.48 25.79
N VAL A 199 7.69 14.71 26.68
CA VAL A 199 6.22 14.62 26.83
C VAL A 199 5.85 14.95 28.28
N ASP A 200 4.70 15.60 28.50
CA ASP A 200 4.26 15.95 29.85
C ASP A 200 3.63 14.76 30.59
N GLU A 201 2.78 13.99 29.91
CA GLU A 201 2.12 12.83 30.49
C GLU A 201 1.67 11.83 29.42
N LEU A 202 1.48 10.58 29.84
CA LEU A 202 0.88 9.55 28.99
C LEU A 202 -0.63 9.71 28.95
N GLY A 203 -1.21 9.51 27.77
CA GLY A 203 -2.66 9.58 27.57
C GLY A 203 -3.05 9.59 26.10
N ASP A 204 -4.34 9.55 25.85
CA ASP A 204 -4.91 9.57 24.50
C ASP A 204 -5.53 10.94 24.17
N LEU A 205 -6.28 11.00 23.06
CA LEU A 205 -6.97 12.21 22.63
C LEU A 205 -7.99 12.68 23.68
N GLU A 206 -8.69 11.76 24.36
CA GLU A 206 -9.65 12.10 25.41
C GLU A 206 -8.96 12.81 26.57
N ARG A 207 -7.77 12.33 26.97
CA ARG A 207 -6.97 13.00 27.98
C ARG A 207 -6.57 14.41 27.56
N ALA A 208 -6.10 14.60 26.32
CA ALA A 208 -5.76 15.91 25.81
C ALA A 208 -6.96 16.87 25.77
N LEU A 209 -8.15 16.36 25.42
CA LEU A 209 -9.40 17.11 25.44
C LEU A 209 -9.81 17.52 26.86
N ASP A 210 -9.64 16.65 27.85
CA ASP A 210 -9.92 16.95 29.25
C ASP A 210 -9.00 18.06 29.78
N LEU A 211 -7.69 17.99 29.46
CA LEU A 211 -6.74 19.05 29.79
C LEU A 211 -7.11 20.38 29.13
N ALA A 212 -7.46 20.36 27.85
CA ALA A 212 -7.84 21.56 27.10
C ALA A 212 -9.15 22.18 27.65
N ALA A 213 -10.15 21.35 27.96
CA ALA A 213 -11.41 21.77 28.57
C ALA A 213 -11.17 22.43 29.93
N LYS A 214 -10.36 21.79 30.78
CA LYS A 214 -9.99 22.28 32.11
C LYS A 214 -9.23 23.60 32.02
N ALA A 215 -8.23 23.70 31.14
CA ALA A 215 -7.42 24.91 30.97
C ALA A 215 -8.25 26.10 30.45
N ALA A 216 -9.29 25.86 29.65
CA ALA A 216 -10.17 26.91 29.14
C ALA A 216 -11.42 27.17 30.01
N GLY A 217 -11.67 26.36 31.03
CA GLY A 217 -12.86 26.48 31.89
C GLY A 217 -14.19 26.26 31.14
N ILE A 218 -14.21 25.33 30.17
CA ILE A 218 -15.39 25.05 29.34
C ILE A 218 -15.75 23.56 29.35
N SER A 219 -16.98 23.22 28.93
CA SER A 219 -17.37 21.83 28.68
C SER A 219 -16.57 21.24 27.51
N LYS A 220 -16.30 19.93 27.57
CA LYS A 220 -15.69 19.14 26.48
C LYS A 220 -16.63 18.99 25.28
N ARG A 221 -16.81 20.08 24.53
CA ARG A 221 -17.53 20.11 23.24
C ARG A 221 -16.51 20.42 22.15
N THR A 222 -16.41 19.56 21.16
CA THR A 222 -15.38 19.66 20.13
C THR A 222 -15.93 20.15 18.79
N VAL A 223 -15.04 20.68 17.96
CA VAL A 223 -15.23 20.79 16.52
C VAL A 223 -13.93 20.37 15.85
N TYR A 224 -14.02 19.44 14.91
CA TYR A 224 -12.87 19.00 14.15
C TYR A 224 -12.61 19.99 13.01
N LEU A 225 -11.38 20.50 12.96
CA LEU A 225 -10.89 21.41 11.96
C LEU A 225 -9.82 20.69 11.14
N ARG A 226 -10.21 20.32 9.92
CA ARG A 226 -9.33 19.71 8.94
C ARG A 226 -8.82 20.75 7.97
N PRO A 227 -7.56 20.68 7.50
CA PRO A 227 -7.07 21.55 6.44
C PRO A 227 -8.06 21.51 5.27
N GLN A 228 -8.66 22.66 4.94
CA GLN A 228 -9.65 22.73 3.88
C GLN A 228 -8.94 22.54 2.55
N ARG A 229 -9.20 21.42 1.86
CA ARG A 229 -8.86 21.30 0.43
C ARG A 229 -9.50 22.45 -0.34
N ASN A 230 -8.71 23.17 -1.12
CA ASN A 230 -9.17 24.24 -2.02
C ASN A 230 -10.25 23.72 -2.98
N LEU A 231 -11.10 24.55 -3.60
CA LEU A 231 -12.07 24.06 -4.59
C LEU A 231 -11.36 23.31 -5.73
N MET A 232 -10.19 23.81 -6.15
CA MET A 232 -9.29 23.12 -7.06
C MET A 232 -8.73 21.82 -6.46
N GLU A 233 -8.45 21.68 -5.16
CA GLU A 233 -8.06 20.40 -4.52
C GLU A 233 -9.25 19.52 -4.13
N LYS A 234 -10.49 20.01 -4.16
CA LYS A 234 -11.70 19.19 -4.11
C LYS A 234 -12.03 18.65 -5.50
N LEU A 235 -11.63 19.38 -6.56
CA LEU A 235 -11.75 18.98 -7.97
C LEU A 235 -10.55 18.14 -8.47
N LEU A 236 -9.32 18.47 -8.05
CA LEU A 236 -8.03 17.87 -8.41
C LEU A 236 -7.33 17.14 -7.27
N GLY A 237 -7.76 17.28 -6.00
CA GLY A 237 -7.29 16.38 -4.95
C GLY A 237 -7.72 14.94 -5.20
N PRO A 238 -8.90 14.66 -5.81
CA PRO A 238 -9.17 13.36 -6.40
C PRO A 238 -8.17 12.98 -7.51
N LEU A 239 -7.59 13.93 -8.25
CA LEU A 239 -6.60 13.68 -9.31
C LEU A 239 -5.16 13.46 -8.79
N ALA A 240 -4.81 14.05 -7.64
CA ALA A 240 -3.51 13.84 -6.98
C ALA A 240 -3.53 12.66 -6.01
N ASP A 241 -4.63 12.45 -5.27
CA ASP A 241 -4.88 11.19 -4.55
C ASP A 241 -5.08 10.04 -5.56
N SER A 242 -5.60 10.27 -6.79
CA SER A 242 -5.64 9.23 -7.84
C SER A 242 -4.28 8.89 -8.44
N MET A 243 -3.22 9.66 -8.16
CA MET A 243 -1.87 9.23 -8.55
C MET A 243 -1.34 8.13 -7.63
N ILE A 244 -1.94 7.91 -6.45
CA ILE A 244 -1.66 6.79 -5.53
C ILE A 244 -2.97 6.39 -4.82
N GLN A 245 -4.01 6.01 -5.56
CA GLN A 245 -5.18 5.35 -4.97
C GLN A 245 -5.29 3.93 -5.48
N MET A 246 -5.41 2.99 -4.54
CA MET A 246 -5.82 1.64 -4.86
C MET A 246 -7.17 1.68 -5.55
N HIS A 247 -7.22 1.19 -6.79
CA HIS A 247 -8.48 0.96 -7.48
C HIS A 247 -9.16 -0.25 -6.86
N TYR A 248 -10.47 -0.19 -6.65
CA TYR A 248 -11.26 -1.32 -6.16
C TYR A 248 -12.29 -1.72 -7.22
N ARG A 249 -12.48 -3.01 -7.41
CA ARG A 249 -13.54 -3.58 -8.24
C ARG A 249 -14.45 -4.44 -7.39
N THR A 250 -15.71 -4.58 -7.81
CA THR A 250 -16.60 -5.58 -7.22
C THR A 250 -16.18 -6.95 -7.73
N LEU A 251 -16.05 -7.93 -6.83
CA LEU A 251 -15.73 -9.31 -7.18
C LEU A 251 -16.99 -10.03 -7.71
N GLY A 252 -17.37 -9.73 -8.96
CA GLY A 252 -18.57 -10.28 -9.59
C GLY A 252 -19.84 -10.08 -8.76
N ARG A 253 -20.67 -11.13 -8.68
CA ARG A 253 -21.94 -11.15 -7.94
C ARG A 253 -21.80 -11.21 -6.41
N THR A 254 -20.58 -11.35 -5.88
CA THR A 254 -20.34 -11.46 -4.42
C THR A 254 -20.69 -10.18 -3.65
N GLY A 255 -20.59 -9.01 -4.30
CA GLY A 255 -20.71 -7.71 -3.65
C GLY A 255 -19.44 -7.27 -2.89
N LEU A 256 -18.43 -8.12 -2.76
CA LEU A 256 -17.16 -7.78 -2.12
C LEU A 256 -16.41 -6.73 -2.96
N ARG A 257 -15.99 -5.63 -2.33
CA ARG A 257 -15.10 -4.65 -2.95
C ARG A 257 -13.65 -5.06 -2.71
N VAL A 258 -12.97 -5.50 -3.77
CA VAL A 258 -11.59 -5.99 -3.71
C VAL A 258 -10.65 -5.01 -4.38
N SER A 259 -9.46 -4.84 -3.82
CA SER A 259 -8.38 -4.07 -4.43
C SER A 259 -8.00 -4.70 -5.77
N LEU A 260 -7.73 -3.87 -6.79
CA LEU A 260 -7.37 -4.31 -8.15
C LEU A 260 -6.05 -5.09 -8.16
N LEU A 261 -5.19 -4.84 -7.16
CA LEU A 261 -4.05 -5.65 -6.84
C LEU A 261 -4.28 -6.35 -5.50
N SER A 262 -3.85 -7.60 -5.38
CA SER A 262 -3.96 -8.39 -4.16
C SER A 262 -2.69 -9.15 -3.82
N GLN A 263 -2.49 -9.45 -2.54
CA GLN A 263 -1.28 -10.12 -2.06
C GLN A 263 -1.52 -11.63 -1.89
N GLY A 264 -0.76 -12.44 -2.62
CA GLY A 264 -0.72 -13.90 -2.47
C GLY A 264 0.42 -14.36 -1.57
N THR A 265 0.21 -15.42 -0.79
CA THR A 265 1.23 -16.04 0.07
C THR A 265 1.94 -17.23 -0.60
N GLY A 266 1.49 -17.65 -1.77
CA GLY A 266 2.08 -18.77 -2.52
C GLY A 266 3.32 -18.41 -3.35
N GLY A 267 3.56 -19.20 -4.40
CA GLY A 267 4.63 -18.96 -5.37
C GLY A 267 6.03 -19.35 -4.87
N PRO A 268 7.09 -19.02 -5.62
CA PRO A 268 8.45 -19.51 -5.33
C PRO A 268 9.03 -19.06 -3.99
N SER A 269 8.56 -17.95 -3.43
CA SER A 269 8.97 -17.47 -2.10
C SER A 269 8.22 -18.15 -0.96
N MET A 270 7.03 -18.71 -1.20
CA MET A 270 6.11 -19.23 -0.16
C MET A 270 5.99 -18.27 1.02
N PHE A 271 5.56 -17.04 0.74
CA PHE A 271 5.47 -15.95 1.72
C PHE A 271 6.80 -15.65 2.44
N GLY A 272 7.94 -15.94 1.83
CA GLY A 272 9.28 -15.72 2.41
C GLY A 272 9.85 -16.92 3.18
N GLN A 273 9.09 -18.01 3.32
CA GLN A 273 9.56 -19.23 3.99
C GLN A 273 10.77 -19.85 3.29
N ASN A 274 10.84 -19.80 1.96
CA ASN A 274 11.97 -20.35 1.20
C ASN A 274 13.25 -19.52 1.29
N SER A 275 13.16 -18.29 1.80
CA SER A 275 14.30 -17.38 2.01
C SER A 275 14.60 -17.14 3.49
N GLY A 276 13.94 -17.85 4.42
CA GLY A 276 14.16 -17.70 5.86
C GLY A 276 13.60 -16.41 6.45
N ALA A 277 12.51 -15.88 5.89
CA ALA A 277 11.82 -14.70 6.42
C ALA A 277 11.42 -14.89 7.88
N THR A 278 11.57 -13.82 8.67
CA THR A 278 11.03 -13.76 10.03
C THR A 278 9.56 -13.35 10.01
N GLN A 279 8.82 -13.73 11.07
CA GLN A 279 7.42 -13.31 11.26
C GLN A 279 7.28 -11.79 11.20
N ALA A 280 8.20 -11.03 11.81
CA ALA A 280 8.16 -9.57 11.80
C ALA A 280 8.29 -8.96 10.39
N GLU A 281 9.06 -9.58 9.49
CA GLU A 281 9.14 -9.13 8.09
C GLU A 281 7.85 -9.43 7.32
N GLN A 282 7.21 -10.56 7.62
CA GLN A 282 5.92 -10.95 7.01
C GLN A 282 4.77 -10.06 7.52
N ASP A 283 4.75 -9.75 8.81
CA ASP A 283 3.79 -8.80 9.42
C ASP A 283 3.90 -7.43 8.75
N ARG A 284 5.14 -6.90 8.62
CA ARG A 284 5.38 -5.62 7.93
C ARG A 284 4.91 -5.65 6.48
N LEU A 285 5.08 -6.75 5.75
CA LEU A 285 4.59 -6.85 4.38
C LEU A 285 3.06 -6.71 4.33
N ILE A 286 2.33 -7.42 5.20
CA ILE A 286 0.86 -7.38 5.25
C ILE A 286 0.36 -5.99 5.66
N HIS A 287 0.96 -5.37 6.68
CA HIS A 287 0.61 -4.01 7.07
C HIS A 287 0.92 -2.98 5.98
N SER A 288 2.03 -3.13 5.27
CA SER A 288 2.35 -2.28 4.10
C SER A 288 1.34 -2.45 2.98
N CYS A 289 0.86 -3.68 2.72
CA CYS A 289 -0.21 -3.93 1.76
C CYS A 289 -1.49 -3.16 2.16
N LEU A 290 -1.89 -3.26 3.44
CA LEU A 290 -3.06 -2.58 3.98
C LEU A 290 -2.95 -1.04 3.90
N ASP A 291 -1.75 -0.50 4.17
CA ASP A 291 -1.47 0.94 4.09
C ASP A 291 -1.55 1.47 2.65
N LEU A 292 -1.21 0.62 1.68
CA LEU A 292 -1.38 0.89 0.24
C LEU A 292 -2.81 0.65 -0.26
N GLY A 293 -3.73 0.24 0.61
CA GLY A 293 -5.13 -0.04 0.28
C GLY A 293 -5.38 -1.44 -0.29
N ILE A 294 -4.37 -2.31 -0.35
CA ILE A 294 -4.62 -3.72 -0.70
C ILE A 294 -5.44 -4.36 0.40
N ASN A 295 -6.58 -4.92 0.03
CA ASN A 295 -7.48 -5.55 0.99
C ASN A 295 -7.68 -7.05 0.74
N LEU A 296 -7.34 -7.58 -0.44
CA LEU A 296 -7.48 -9.01 -0.70
C LEU A 296 -6.17 -9.75 -0.45
N PHE A 297 -6.24 -10.81 0.37
CA PHE A 297 -5.13 -11.71 0.67
C PHE A 297 -5.49 -13.14 0.24
N ASP A 298 -4.63 -13.72 -0.60
CA ASP A 298 -4.79 -15.07 -1.15
C ASP A 298 -3.81 -16.04 -0.49
N THR A 299 -4.30 -17.15 0.03
CA THR A 299 -3.50 -18.22 0.66
C THR A 299 -4.02 -19.60 0.29
N HIS A 300 -3.45 -20.67 0.86
CA HIS A 300 -3.85 -22.05 0.62
C HIS A 300 -3.35 -22.94 1.76
N GLU A 301 -4.14 -23.92 2.19
CA GLU A 301 -3.82 -24.81 3.33
C GLU A 301 -2.48 -25.56 3.17
N GLY A 302 -2.16 -25.96 1.94
CA GLY A 302 -0.93 -26.65 1.55
C GLY A 302 0.27 -25.72 1.29
N TYR A 303 0.18 -24.41 1.52
CA TYR A 303 1.33 -23.49 1.42
C TYR A 303 2.16 -23.47 2.71
N ARG A 304 2.44 -24.67 3.25
CA ARG A 304 3.13 -24.84 4.55
C ARG A 304 2.49 -23.95 5.63
N ASP A 305 3.29 -23.12 6.28
CA ASP A 305 2.90 -22.32 7.45
C ASP A 305 2.23 -20.99 7.04
N SER A 306 1.93 -20.78 5.75
CA SER A 306 1.45 -19.49 5.23
C SER A 306 0.14 -19.01 5.86
N GLU A 307 -0.78 -19.92 6.18
CA GLU A 307 -2.04 -19.56 6.84
C GLU A 307 -1.82 -19.10 8.28
N GLU A 308 -0.91 -19.74 9.02
CA GLU A 308 -0.57 -19.34 10.39
C GLU A 308 0.15 -17.99 10.42
N ILE A 309 1.11 -17.81 9.50
CA ILE A 309 1.85 -16.55 9.35
C ILE A 309 0.89 -15.40 8.97
N LEU A 310 -0.03 -15.64 8.02
CA LEU A 310 -0.99 -14.63 7.59
C LEU A 310 -2.01 -14.32 8.69
N GLY A 311 -2.50 -15.34 9.41
CA GLY A 311 -3.38 -15.17 10.56
C GLY A 311 -2.74 -14.35 11.67
N HIS A 312 -1.45 -14.58 11.96
CA HIS A 312 -0.68 -13.76 12.89
C HIS A 312 -0.61 -12.29 12.43
N ALA A 313 -0.23 -12.05 11.17
CA ALA A 313 -0.10 -10.70 10.62
C ALA A 313 -1.42 -9.92 10.58
N LEU A 314 -2.55 -10.60 10.40
CA LEU A 314 -3.89 -9.98 10.37
C LEU A 314 -4.56 -9.88 11.75
N SER A 315 -3.98 -10.47 12.80
CA SER A 315 -4.61 -10.57 14.13
C SER A 315 -5.00 -9.22 14.76
N SER A 316 -4.29 -8.14 14.41
CA SER A 316 -4.55 -6.78 14.89
C SER A 316 -5.39 -5.93 13.93
N VAL A 317 -5.78 -6.50 12.78
CA VAL A 317 -6.49 -5.79 11.71
C VAL A 317 -7.99 -6.07 11.83
N PRO A 318 -8.85 -5.03 11.87
CA PRO A 318 -10.30 -5.23 11.87
C PRO A 318 -10.75 -6.07 10.66
N ARG A 319 -11.59 -7.08 10.91
CA ARG A 319 -11.98 -8.11 9.92
C ARG A 319 -12.66 -7.55 8.67
N ASP A 320 -13.36 -6.42 8.81
CA ASP A 320 -14.05 -5.71 7.74
C ASP A 320 -13.10 -4.94 6.80
N ARG A 321 -11.81 -4.84 7.14
CA ARG A 321 -10.80 -4.18 6.30
C ARG A 321 -10.18 -5.07 5.23
N TYR A 322 -10.39 -6.37 5.27
CA TYR A 322 -9.77 -7.30 4.33
C TYR A 322 -10.71 -8.40 3.84
N VAL A 323 -10.36 -8.94 2.68
CA VAL A 323 -11.00 -10.08 2.02
C VAL A 323 -10.00 -11.23 2.01
N LEU A 324 -10.39 -12.34 2.60
CA LEU A 324 -9.57 -13.52 2.77
C LEU A 324 -10.02 -14.62 1.80
N VAL A 325 -9.09 -15.02 0.93
CA VAL A 325 -9.28 -16.11 -0.01
C VAL A 325 -8.34 -17.25 0.39
N THR A 326 -8.89 -18.43 0.67
CA THR A 326 -8.10 -19.66 0.81
C THR A 326 -8.68 -20.78 -0.05
N LYS A 327 -7.96 -21.89 -0.13
CA LYS A 327 -8.27 -22.99 -1.03
C LYS A 327 -7.97 -24.33 -0.39
N TRP A 328 -8.81 -25.30 -0.74
CA TRP A 328 -8.63 -26.70 -0.42
C TRP A 328 -8.13 -27.46 -1.65
N THR A 329 -7.12 -28.31 -1.47
CA THR A 329 -6.71 -29.24 -2.53
C THR A 329 -7.70 -30.39 -2.59
N TYR A 330 -8.70 -30.26 -3.46
CA TYR A 330 -9.60 -31.36 -3.74
C TYR A 330 -8.83 -32.57 -4.32
N PRO A 331 -9.32 -33.80 -4.07
CA PRO A 331 -8.73 -35.03 -4.58
C PRO A 331 -8.43 -34.95 -6.08
N ARG A 332 -7.19 -35.29 -6.45
CA ARG A 332 -6.79 -35.33 -7.86
C ARG A 332 -7.62 -36.37 -8.61
N ASP A 333 -7.87 -36.12 -9.88
CA ASP A 333 -8.60 -37.01 -10.80
C ASP A 333 -10.06 -37.27 -10.42
N GLY A 334 -10.63 -36.39 -9.59
CA GLY A 334 -12.06 -36.40 -9.29
C GLY A 334 -12.51 -37.67 -8.56
N ASP A 335 -11.64 -38.24 -7.71
CA ASP A 335 -11.88 -39.49 -7.00
C ASP A 335 -13.32 -39.55 -6.44
N PRO A 336 -14.18 -40.42 -7.02
CA PRO A 336 -15.57 -40.47 -6.63
C PRO A 336 -15.73 -41.01 -5.21
N THR A 337 -14.73 -41.73 -4.69
CA THR A 337 -14.73 -42.31 -3.34
C THR A 337 -14.30 -41.31 -2.25
N ALA A 338 -13.76 -40.16 -2.64
CA ALA A 338 -13.30 -39.17 -1.68
C ALA A 338 -14.44 -38.64 -0.80
N ASP A 339 -14.15 -38.39 0.47
CA ASP A 339 -15.14 -37.93 1.43
C ASP A 339 -15.46 -36.44 1.20
N PRO A 340 -16.71 -36.05 0.88
CA PRO A 340 -17.06 -34.64 0.73
C PRO A 340 -16.82 -33.82 2.02
N GLU A 341 -16.79 -34.47 3.19
CA GLU A 341 -16.49 -33.82 4.47
C GLU A 341 -15.02 -33.43 4.64
N ASP A 342 -14.11 -33.86 3.76
CA ASP A 342 -12.75 -33.33 3.71
C ASP A 342 -12.72 -31.82 3.48
N LEU A 343 -13.68 -31.28 2.74
CA LEU A 343 -13.84 -29.84 2.58
C LEU A 343 -14.18 -29.17 3.92
N THR A 344 -15.07 -29.77 4.72
CA THR A 344 -15.39 -29.28 6.07
C THR A 344 -14.13 -29.29 6.95
N ARG A 345 -13.37 -30.40 6.96
CA ARG A 345 -12.12 -30.53 7.72
C ARG A 345 -11.09 -29.47 7.32
N SER A 346 -10.96 -29.21 6.02
CA SER A 346 -10.06 -28.20 5.47
C SER A 346 -10.45 -26.79 5.89
N VAL A 347 -11.75 -26.43 5.77
CA VAL A 347 -12.24 -25.11 6.20
C VAL A 347 -11.98 -24.90 7.68
N GLU A 348 -12.28 -25.86 8.54
CA GLU A 348 -12.01 -25.71 9.97
C GLU A 348 -10.51 -25.62 10.30
N GLY A 349 -9.68 -26.38 9.60
CA GLY A 349 -8.22 -26.26 9.73
C GLY A 349 -7.73 -24.86 9.33
N SER A 350 -8.26 -24.32 8.24
CA SER A 350 -7.89 -23.01 7.72
C SER A 350 -8.34 -21.89 8.66
N LEU A 351 -9.57 -21.94 9.18
CA LEU A 351 -10.08 -21.00 10.18
C LEU A 351 -9.20 -20.97 11.44
N ARG A 352 -8.76 -22.13 11.93
CA ARG A 352 -7.85 -22.22 13.08
C ARG A 352 -6.49 -21.59 12.78
N ARG A 353 -5.86 -21.93 11.66
CA ARG A 353 -4.54 -21.39 11.29
C ARG A 353 -4.58 -19.88 11.01
N LEU A 354 -5.63 -19.42 10.32
CA LEU A 354 -5.85 -18.00 10.01
C LEU A 354 -6.33 -17.20 11.22
N ASN A 355 -6.61 -17.86 12.35
CA ASN A 355 -7.13 -17.26 13.58
C ASN A 355 -8.37 -16.36 13.32
N THR A 356 -9.32 -16.88 12.55
CA THR A 356 -10.56 -16.19 12.17
C THR A 356 -11.74 -17.16 12.19
N ASP A 357 -12.95 -16.63 12.31
CA ASP A 357 -14.21 -17.37 12.25
C ASP A 357 -14.82 -17.40 10.83
N HIS A 358 -14.30 -16.60 9.90
CA HIS A 358 -14.86 -16.45 8.56
C HIS A 358 -13.81 -16.37 7.44
N ILE A 359 -14.03 -17.11 6.35
CA ILE A 359 -13.31 -17.00 5.07
C ILE A 359 -14.24 -16.35 4.03
N ASP A 360 -13.84 -15.24 3.41
CA ASP A 360 -14.72 -14.56 2.43
C ASP A 360 -14.94 -15.40 1.17
N VAL A 361 -13.87 -16.04 0.67
CA VAL A 361 -13.94 -16.88 -0.54
C VAL A 361 -13.18 -18.17 -0.34
N MET A 362 -13.89 -19.30 -0.45
CA MET A 362 -13.31 -20.64 -0.38
C MET A 362 -13.24 -21.26 -1.78
N LEU A 363 -12.03 -21.66 -2.20
CA LEU A 363 -11.78 -22.20 -3.54
C LEU A 363 -11.48 -23.70 -3.54
N LEU A 364 -12.01 -24.44 -4.51
CA LEU A 364 -11.44 -25.73 -4.91
C LEU A 364 -10.13 -25.51 -5.70
N HIS A 365 -9.04 -26.15 -5.29
CA HIS A 365 -7.74 -25.91 -5.91
C HIS A 365 -7.47 -26.77 -7.14
N GLY A 366 -7.50 -26.15 -8.32
CA GLY A 366 -7.07 -26.77 -9.57
C GLY A 366 -8.11 -27.64 -10.26
N LEU A 367 -9.36 -27.16 -10.32
CA LEU A 367 -10.48 -27.88 -10.91
C LEU A 367 -10.28 -28.06 -12.43
N LEU A 368 -10.43 -29.29 -12.92
CA LEU A 368 -10.36 -29.62 -14.35
C LEU A 368 -11.75 -29.55 -14.98
N ALA A 369 -11.80 -29.45 -16.31
CA ALA A 369 -13.03 -29.27 -17.06
C ALA A 369 -14.01 -30.43 -16.85
N GLU A 370 -13.53 -31.67 -16.90
CA GLU A 370 -14.29 -32.90 -16.74
C GLU A 370 -14.86 -33.09 -15.32
N HIS A 371 -14.27 -32.44 -14.31
CA HIS A 371 -14.69 -32.57 -12.92
C HIS A 371 -15.72 -31.55 -12.46
N ASN A 372 -16.12 -30.59 -13.31
CA ASN A 372 -16.99 -29.49 -12.87
C ASN A 372 -18.33 -29.99 -12.33
N ASP A 373 -19.00 -30.86 -13.08
CA ASP A 373 -20.36 -31.32 -12.77
C ASP A 373 -20.35 -32.16 -11.47
N MET A 374 -19.37 -33.06 -11.36
CA MET A 374 -19.11 -33.83 -10.13
C MET A 374 -18.83 -32.90 -8.94
N ALA A 375 -18.01 -31.87 -9.12
CA ALA A 375 -17.66 -30.97 -8.03
C ALA A 375 -18.87 -30.18 -7.51
N VAL A 376 -19.76 -29.75 -8.41
CA VAL A 376 -21.02 -29.08 -8.06
C VAL A 376 -21.94 -30.04 -7.31
N GLU A 377 -22.14 -31.25 -7.83
CA GLU A 377 -23.02 -32.26 -7.22
C GLU A 377 -22.52 -32.69 -5.84
N LYS A 378 -21.22 -33.01 -5.74
CA LYS A 378 -20.61 -33.61 -4.56
C LYS A 378 -20.31 -32.60 -3.46
N TYR A 379 -19.75 -31.44 -3.81
CA TYR A 379 -19.32 -30.43 -2.82
C TYR A 379 -20.31 -29.29 -2.65
N GLY A 380 -21.30 -29.14 -3.55
CA GLY A 380 -22.34 -28.12 -3.45
C GLY A 380 -23.07 -28.09 -2.11
N PRO A 381 -23.64 -29.22 -1.65
CA PRO A 381 -24.31 -29.28 -0.35
C PRO A 381 -23.38 -28.92 0.83
N VAL A 382 -22.09 -29.26 0.73
CA VAL A 382 -21.09 -28.92 1.77
C VAL A 382 -20.79 -27.42 1.77
N PHE A 383 -20.62 -26.80 0.59
CA PHE A 383 -20.47 -25.35 0.46
C PHE A 383 -21.68 -24.62 1.04
N ASP A 384 -22.91 -25.04 0.68
CA ASP A 384 -24.14 -24.40 1.18
C ASP A 384 -24.22 -24.46 2.70
N ARG A 385 -23.98 -25.63 3.29
CA ARG A 385 -23.96 -25.81 4.75
C ARG A 385 -22.90 -24.95 5.44
N LEU A 386 -21.68 -24.84 4.88
CA LEU A 386 -20.62 -24.00 5.45
C LEU A 386 -20.94 -22.50 5.35
N ARG A 387 -21.68 -22.08 4.32
CA ARG A 387 -22.19 -20.71 4.18
C ARG A 387 -23.29 -20.42 5.19
N GLU A 388 -24.24 -21.33 5.37
CA GLU A 388 -25.29 -21.22 6.39
C GLU A 388 -24.72 -21.14 7.81
N GLN A 389 -23.60 -21.84 8.06
CA GLN A 389 -22.85 -21.75 9.31
C GLN A 389 -22.05 -20.45 9.48
N GLY A 390 -21.99 -19.60 8.45
CA GLY A 390 -21.20 -18.36 8.45
C GLY A 390 -19.69 -18.60 8.41
N LYS A 391 -19.21 -19.81 8.13
CA LYS A 391 -17.77 -20.13 8.07
C LYS A 391 -17.12 -19.65 6.77
N ILE A 392 -17.89 -19.62 5.68
CA ILE A 392 -17.45 -19.12 4.39
C ILE A 392 -18.49 -18.18 3.76
N GLY A 393 -18.06 -17.18 2.98
CA GLY A 393 -18.96 -16.27 2.27
C GLY A 393 -19.37 -16.77 0.89
N HIS A 394 -18.36 -17.03 0.04
CA HIS A 394 -18.51 -17.35 -1.37
C HIS A 394 -17.71 -18.59 -1.77
N ARG A 395 -18.18 -19.24 -2.84
CA ARG A 395 -17.58 -20.46 -3.38
C ARG A 395 -16.93 -20.21 -4.73
N GLY A 396 -15.79 -20.84 -4.95
CA GLY A 396 -15.10 -20.73 -6.21
C GLY A 396 -14.16 -21.88 -6.49
N PHE A 397 -13.39 -21.75 -7.57
CA PHE A 397 -12.31 -22.68 -7.88
C PHE A 397 -11.15 -21.96 -8.55
N SER A 398 -10.00 -22.61 -8.54
CA SER A 398 -8.80 -22.17 -9.26
C SER A 398 -8.38 -23.22 -10.28
N LEU A 399 -7.49 -22.87 -11.21
CA LEU A 399 -7.08 -23.73 -12.32
C LEU A 399 -5.64 -24.24 -12.23
N ARG A 400 -5.36 -25.34 -12.95
CA ARG A 400 -4.01 -25.90 -13.13
C ARG A 400 -3.47 -25.61 -14.50
N TYR A 401 -2.76 -24.50 -14.62
CA TYR A 401 -2.18 -24.07 -15.89
C TYR A 401 -1.26 -25.09 -16.59
N ILE A 402 -0.49 -25.89 -15.83
CA ILE A 402 0.47 -26.82 -16.43
C ILE A 402 -0.26 -27.93 -17.20
N THR A 403 -1.40 -28.38 -16.69
CA THR A 403 -2.20 -29.47 -17.26
C THR A 403 -3.39 -28.97 -18.09
N ASP A 404 -3.82 -27.72 -17.86
CA ASP A 404 -4.90 -27.04 -18.58
C ASP A 404 -4.44 -25.63 -19.00
N PRO A 405 -3.55 -25.52 -20.01
CA PRO A 405 -2.98 -24.24 -20.46
C PRO A 405 -3.99 -23.32 -21.15
N GLU A 406 -5.02 -23.90 -21.76
CA GLU A 406 -6.17 -23.22 -22.36
C GLU A 406 -7.23 -22.83 -21.31
N GLN A 407 -7.15 -23.39 -20.11
CA GLN A 407 -8.05 -23.06 -19.00
C GLN A 407 -9.51 -23.44 -19.30
N ASN A 408 -9.66 -24.60 -19.94
CA ASN A 408 -10.95 -25.22 -20.25
C ASN A 408 -11.78 -25.49 -19.00
N GLY A 409 -11.16 -25.64 -17.82
CA GLY A 409 -11.85 -25.70 -16.53
C GLY A 409 -12.71 -24.46 -16.24
N ALA A 410 -12.23 -23.25 -16.55
CA ALA A 410 -13.02 -22.03 -16.37
C ALA A 410 -14.15 -21.96 -17.40
N LEU A 411 -13.89 -22.35 -18.65
CA LEU A 411 -14.91 -22.37 -19.69
C LEU A 411 -16.05 -23.33 -19.34
N ALA A 412 -15.72 -24.52 -18.86
CA ALA A 412 -16.64 -25.51 -18.35
C ALA A 412 -17.49 -24.97 -17.20
N GLY A 413 -16.86 -24.38 -16.17
CA GLY A 413 -17.57 -23.81 -15.03
C GLY A 413 -18.54 -22.69 -15.42
N LEU A 414 -18.16 -21.82 -16.36
CA LEU A 414 -19.02 -20.74 -16.84
C LEU A 414 -20.14 -21.22 -17.77
N LYS A 415 -19.92 -22.26 -18.59
CA LYS A 415 -20.96 -22.78 -19.50
C LYS A 415 -21.97 -23.69 -18.79
N ARG A 416 -21.54 -24.42 -17.76
CA ARG A 416 -22.35 -25.49 -17.14
C ARG A 416 -22.81 -25.16 -15.72
N ALA A 417 -22.12 -24.28 -15.01
CA ALA A 417 -22.34 -24.02 -13.59
C ALA A 417 -22.15 -22.55 -13.19
N SER A 418 -22.45 -21.60 -14.08
CA SER A 418 -22.27 -20.16 -13.83
C SER A 418 -23.06 -19.65 -12.62
N GLU A 419 -24.22 -20.24 -12.36
CA GLU A 419 -25.07 -19.86 -11.23
C GLU A 419 -24.58 -20.44 -9.90
N PHE A 420 -23.71 -21.44 -9.96
CA PHE A 420 -23.11 -22.03 -8.78
C PHE A 420 -21.82 -21.31 -8.41
N TRP A 421 -20.89 -21.11 -9.35
CA TRP A 421 -19.58 -20.54 -9.03
C TRP A 421 -19.59 -19.01 -8.92
N ASP A 422 -19.24 -18.48 -7.75
CA ASP A 422 -19.17 -17.03 -7.53
C ASP A 422 -17.85 -16.43 -8.02
N VAL A 423 -16.74 -17.18 -7.84
CA VAL A 423 -15.37 -16.71 -8.10
C VAL A 423 -14.55 -17.77 -8.85
N ILE A 424 -13.81 -17.35 -9.87
CA ILE A 424 -12.85 -18.18 -10.59
C ILE A 424 -11.47 -17.55 -10.52
N MET A 425 -10.48 -18.33 -10.09
CA MET A 425 -9.08 -17.94 -10.12
C MET A 425 -8.36 -18.58 -11.33
N LEU A 426 -7.92 -17.73 -12.25
CA LEU A 426 -7.33 -18.13 -13.53
C LEU A 426 -6.02 -17.39 -13.80
N LYS A 427 -5.34 -17.71 -14.89
CA LYS A 427 -4.15 -17.01 -15.38
C LYS A 427 -4.47 -16.19 -16.62
N PHE A 428 -4.07 -14.94 -16.62
CA PHE A 428 -4.19 -14.05 -17.77
C PHE A 428 -3.03 -13.07 -17.78
N GLY A 429 -2.38 -12.91 -18.92
CA GLY A 429 -1.25 -11.98 -19.06
C GLY A 429 -0.74 -11.93 -20.49
N ILE A 430 0.29 -11.11 -20.72
CA ILE A 430 0.84 -10.85 -22.06
C ILE A 430 1.21 -12.16 -22.78
N LEU A 431 1.81 -13.11 -22.06
CA LEU A 431 2.25 -14.40 -22.62
C LEU A 431 1.14 -15.47 -22.71
N ASN A 432 -0.03 -15.27 -22.11
CA ASN A 432 -1.18 -16.15 -22.29
C ASN A 432 -2.49 -15.38 -22.18
N GLN A 433 -3.15 -15.23 -23.32
CA GLN A 433 -4.39 -14.46 -23.47
C GLN A 433 -5.60 -15.35 -23.78
N TRP A 434 -5.48 -16.68 -23.69
CA TRP A 434 -6.49 -17.61 -24.18
C TRP A 434 -7.88 -17.34 -23.60
N VAL A 435 -7.93 -17.05 -22.29
CA VAL A 435 -9.17 -16.76 -21.55
C VAL A 435 -9.88 -15.51 -22.04
N ALA A 436 -9.22 -14.58 -22.72
CA ALA A 436 -9.85 -13.37 -23.27
C ALA A 436 -10.84 -13.67 -24.41
N ARG A 437 -10.69 -14.81 -25.10
CA ARG A 437 -11.56 -15.20 -26.23
C ARG A 437 -12.99 -15.49 -25.79
N GLU A 438 -13.17 -16.36 -24.80
CA GLU A 438 -14.49 -16.82 -24.36
C GLU A 438 -14.72 -16.70 -22.85
N VAL A 439 -13.72 -17.04 -22.03
CA VAL A 439 -13.87 -17.13 -20.57
C VAL A 439 -14.16 -15.77 -19.94
N LEU A 440 -13.36 -14.74 -20.23
CA LEU A 440 -13.56 -13.41 -19.63
C LEU A 440 -14.87 -12.74 -20.10
N PRO A 441 -15.27 -12.81 -21.39
CA PRO A 441 -16.59 -12.37 -21.82
C PRO A 441 -17.74 -13.10 -21.13
N LEU A 442 -17.64 -14.43 -20.95
CA LEU A 442 -18.64 -15.21 -20.22
C LEU A 442 -18.70 -14.81 -18.74
N ALA A 443 -17.56 -14.61 -18.09
CA ALA A 443 -17.51 -14.18 -16.69
C ALA A 443 -18.23 -12.84 -16.48
N LEU A 444 -18.05 -11.88 -17.40
CA LEU A 444 -18.80 -10.61 -17.37
C LEU A 444 -20.30 -10.84 -17.54
N ARG A 445 -20.71 -11.63 -18.54
CA ARG A 445 -22.13 -11.92 -18.79
C ARG A 445 -22.81 -12.57 -17.59
N HIS A 446 -22.12 -13.49 -16.93
CA HIS A 446 -22.62 -14.19 -15.76
C HIS A 446 -22.29 -13.47 -14.44
N ASN A 447 -21.65 -12.30 -14.47
CA ASN A 447 -21.22 -11.59 -13.26
C ASN A 447 -20.45 -12.48 -12.27
N VAL A 448 -19.52 -13.30 -12.77
CA VAL A 448 -18.64 -14.15 -11.96
C VAL A 448 -17.33 -13.40 -11.69
N GLY A 449 -16.89 -13.37 -10.43
CA GLY A 449 -15.69 -12.65 -10.04
C GLY A 449 -14.42 -13.35 -10.52
N ILE A 450 -13.45 -12.60 -11.05
CA ILE A 450 -12.20 -13.18 -11.55
C ILE A 450 -11.00 -12.71 -10.73
N LEU A 451 -10.27 -13.67 -10.17
CA LEU A 451 -8.96 -13.45 -9.56
C LEU A 451 -7.88 -13.90 -10.53
N ASN A 452 -7.03 -12.99 -10.99
CA ASN A 452 -5.97 -13.30 -11.93
C ASN A 452 -4.66 -13.60 -11.19
N MET A 453 -4.14 -14.82 -11.32
CA MET A 453 -2.83 -15.19 -10.78
C MET A 453 -1.77 -15.22 -11.89
N ALA A 454 -0.52 -15.01 -11.49
CA ALA A 454 0.65 -15.21 -12.35
C ALA A 454 0.66 -14.34 -13.63
N ALA A 455 0.13 -13.11 -13.55
CA ALA A 455 0.30 -12.08 -14.59
C ALA A 455 1.78 -11.84 -14.92
N VAL A 456 2.64 -11.89 -13.89
CA VAL A 456 4.09 -11.84 -14.00
C VAL A 456 4.67 -13.14 -13.46
N ARG A 457 5.32 -13.95 -14.32
CA ARG A 457 5.92 -15.23 -13.91
C ARG A 457 7.19 -15.53 -14.69
N ILE A 458 8.20 -16.07 -14.00
CA ILE A 458 9.46 -16.74 -14.43
C ILE A 458 10.20 -16.10 -15.62
N ARG A 459 9.56 -16.05 -16.80
CA ARG A 459 10.12 -15.58 -18.06
C ARG A 459 10.11 -14.05 -18.18
N LEU A 460 9.01 -13.38 -17.83
CA LEU A 460 8.94 -11.90 -17.95
C LEU A 460 10.01 -11.14 -17.13
N PRO A 461 10.37 -11.58 -15.91
CA PRO A 461 11.46 -10.96 -15.15
C PRO A 461 12.88 -11.27 -15.63
N LYS A 462 13.04 -12.24 -16.54
CA LYS A 462 14.34 -12.80 -16.95
C LYS A 462 14.52 -12.66 -18.46
N PRO A 463 15.18 -11.59 -18.94
CA PRO A 463 15.30 -11.29 -20.37
C PRO A 463 15.76 -12.48 -21.21
N ASP A 464 16.79 -13.21 -20.77
CA ASP A 464 17.30 -14.38 -21.51
C ASP A 464 16.21 -15.46 -21.69
N LEU A 465 15.46 -15.77 -20.63
CA LEU A 465 14.38 -16.76 -20.71
C LEU A 465 13.21 -16.26 -21.56
N LEU A 466 12.96 -14.94 -21.59
CA LEU A 466 11.94 -14.36 -22.45
C LEU A 466 12.35 -14.48 -23.92
N GLU A 467 13.58 -14.10 -24.27
CA GLU A 467 14.15 -14.24 -25.61
C GLU A 467 14.14 -15.69 -26.10
N GLU A 468 14.58 -16.64 -25.25
CA GLU A 468 14.50 -18.08 -25.54
C GLU A 468 13.07 -18.53 -25.85
N THR A 469 12.08 -18.02 -25.11
CA THR A 469 10.66 -18.37 -25.32
C THR A 469 10.17 -17.85 -26.66
N ILE A 470 10.50 -16.61 -27.00
CA ILE A 470 10.12 -16.00 -28.27
C ILE A 470 10.77 -16.75 -29.44
N ALA A 471 12.06 -17.10 -29.33
CA ALA A 471 12.76 -17.90 -30.32
C ALA A 471 12.12 -19.30 -30.49
N GLU A 472 11.74 -19.95 -29.38
CA GLU A 472 11.00 -21.23 -29.43
C GLU A 472 9.67 -21.07 -30.17
N TRP A 473 8.89 -20.04 -29.85
CA TRP A 473 7.59 -19.80 -30.49
C TRP A 473 7.70 -19.46 -31.98
N LYS A 474 8.72 -18.69 -32.38
CA LYS A 474 9.03 -18.44 -33.79
C LYS A 474 9.43 -19.71 -34.53
N SER A 475 10.27 -20.56 -33.92
CA SER A 475 10.71 -21.82 -34.54
C SER A 475 9.56 -22.81 -34.71
N ARG A 476 8.59 -22.80 -33.78
CA ARG A 476 7.36 -23.60 -33.84
C ARG A 476 6.26 -22.99 -34.73
N GLY A 477 6.48 -21.81 -35.30
CA GLY A 477 5.51 -21.12 -36.14
C GLY A 477 4.29 -20.57 -35.39
N LEU A 478 4.37 -20.48 -34.05
CA LEU A 478 3.36 -19.84 -33.21
C LEU A 478 3.43 -18.32 -33.33
N LEU A 479 4.63 -17.79 -33.61
CA LEU A 479 4.90 -16.38 -33.95
C LEU A 479 5.46 -16.29 -35.37
N SER A 480 5.09 -15.25 -36.13
CA SER A 480 5.80 -14.96 -37.39
C SER A 480 7.23 -14.51 -37.10
N ARG A 481 8.19 -14.82 -37.99
CA ARG A 481 9.61 -14.50 -37.77
C ARG A 481 9.86 -13.00 -37.55
N ASP A 482 9.08 -12.16 -38.21
CA ASP A 482 9.24 -10.70 -38.19
C ASP A 482 8.26 -9.99 -37.22
N SER A 483 7.51 -10.75 -36.40
CA SER A 483 6.47 -10.19 -35.52
C SER A 483 6.99 -9.27 -34.43
N ILE A 484 8.03 -9.71 -33.72
CA ILE A 484 8.67 -8.99 -32.60
C ILE A 484 10.18 -9.19 -32.67
N PRO A 485 11.00 -8.27 -32.14
CA PRO A 485 12.46 -8.42 -32.12
C PRO A 485 12.92 -9.69 -31.41
N ASP A 486 14.05 -10.27 -31.83
CA ASP A 486 14.67 -11.43 -31.13
C ASP A 486 15.33 -11.01 -29.82
N ARG A 487 15.88 -9.79 -29.77
CA ARG A 487 16.45 -9.17 -28.58
C ARG A 487 15.49 -8.13 -28.04
N ASP A 488 15.31 -8.12 -26.72
CA ASP A 488 14.34 -7.25 -26.05
C ASP A 488 12.93 -7.26 -26.69
N PRO A 489 12.30 -8.44 -26.82
CA PRO A 489 11.07 -8.64 -27.60
C PRO A 489 9.87 -7.80 -27.14
N LEU A 490 9.88 -7.35 -25.88
CA LEU A 490 8.81 -6.57 -25.25
C LEU A 490 9.25 -5.17 -24.82
N GLY A 491 10.47 -4.73 -25.16
CA GLY A 491 11.00 -3.42 -24.79
C GLY A 491 10.17 -2.27 -25.34
N TRP A 492 9.51 -2.47 -26.48
CA TRP A 492 8.58 -1.52 -27.08
C TRP A 492 7.36 -1.20 -26.19
N LEU A 493 7.10 -1.98 -25.14
CA LEU A 493 6.07 -1.69 -24.14
C LEU A 493 6.50 -0.63 -23.11
N VAL A 494 7.79 -0.36 -23.01
CA VAL A 494 8.37 0.54 -22.01
C VAL A 494 8.42 1.95 -22.56
N HIS A 495 7.32 2.68 -22.40
CA HIS A 495 7.20 4.08 -22.75
C HIS A 495 6.08 4.75 -21.94
N ASP A 496 6.03 6.08 -21.96
CA ASP A 496 5.06 6.90 -21.24
C ASP A 496 4.99 6.54 -19.74
N ASP A 497 3.86 5.98 -19.29
CA ASP A 497 3.60 5.60 -17.92
C ASP A 497 4.01 4.15 -17.58
N VAL A 498 4.56 3.41 -18.54
CA VAL A 498 5.02 2.02 -18.37
C VAL A 498 6.54 2.00 -18.22
N ASP A 499 7.01 1.85 -16.98
CA ASP A 499 8.44 1.89 -16.61
C ASP A 499 9.21 0.58 -16.85
N SER A 500 8.51 -0.52 -17.10
CA SER A 500 9.11 -1.86 -17.21
C SER A 500 8.15 -2.85 -17.85
N VAL A 501 8.68 -3.95 -18.42
CA VAL A 501 7.89 -5.08 -18.93
C VAL A 501 7.03 -5.72 -17.83
N ILE A 502 7.46 -5.63 -16.57
CA ILE A 502 6.70 -6.13 -15.41
C ILE A 502 5.51 -5.24 -15.11
N SER A 503 5.70 -3.92 -15.10
CA SER A 503 4.62 -2.93 -15.01
C SER A 503 3.64 -3.11 -16.16
N ALA A 504 4.13 -3.30 -17.38
CA ALA A 504 3.31 -3.58 -18.56
C ALA A 504 2.43 -4.81 -18.36
N ALA A 505 2.99 -5.90 -17.83
CA ALA A 505 2.28 -7.16 -17.62
C ALA A 505 1.17 -7.05 -16.55
N TYR A 506 1.42 -6.33 -15.45
CA TYR A 506 0.37 -6.06 -14.46
C TYR A 506 -0.73 -5.16 -15.02
N LYS A 507 -0.37 -4.09 -15.74
CA LYS A 507 -1.33 -3.17 -16.38
C LYS A 507 -2.18 -3.89 -17.42
N PHE A 508 -1.57 -4.71 -18.29
CA PHE A 508 -2.27 -5.53 -19.27
C PHE A 508 -3.28 -6.47 -18.61
N ALA A 509 -2.85 -7.18 -17.56
CA ALA A 509 -3.71 -8.07 -16.81
C ALA A 509 -4.87 -7.33 -16.14
N ALA A 510 -4.62 -6.14 -15.60
CA ALA A 510 -5.61 -5.34 -14.88
C ALA A 510 -6.58 -4.60 -15.82
N ASP A 511 -6.21 -4.31 -17.06
CA ASP A 511 -7.03 -3.54 -18.00
C ASP A 511 -8.35 -4.25 -18.35
N HIS A 512 -8.32 -5.57 -18.50
CA HIS A 512 -9.52 -6.31 -18.90
C HIS A 512 -10.65 -6.19 -17.84
N PRO A 513 -11.86 -5.73 -18.21
CA PRO A 513 -12.92 -5.37 -17.24
C PRO A 513 -13.46 -6.57 -16.45
N ALA A 514 -13.35 -7.79 -16.99
CA ALA A 514 -13.71 -9.01 -16.27
C ALA A 514 -12.82 -9.31 -15.05
N ILE A 515 -11.59 -8.78 -15.02
CA ILE A 515 -10.63 -9.07 -13.95
C ILE A 515 -11.00 -8.25 -12.72
N SER A 516 -11.30 -8.90 -11.60
CA SER A 516 -11.64 -8.21 -10.35
C SER A 516 -10.38 -7.82 -9.56
N SER A 517 -9.40 -8.71 -9.48
CA SER A 517 -8.09 -8.45 -8.86
C SER A 517 -6.98 -9.23 -9.56
N VAL A 518 -5.76 -8.67 -9.55
CA VAL A 518 -4.52 -9.32 -9.98
C VAL A 518 -3.68 -9.67 -8.75
N ILE A 519 -3.35 -10.95 -8.59
CA ILE A 519 -2.58 -11.47 -7.46
C ILE A 519 -1.08 -11.32 -7.76
N THR A 520 -0.38 -10.59 -6.89
CA THR A 520 1.09 -10.58 -6.82
C THR A 520 1.57 -11.56 -5.74
N ALA A 521 2.69 -12.24 -5.99
CA ALA A 521 3.28 -13.22 -5.07
C ALA A 521 4.64 -12.79 -4.51
N ARG A 522 5.11 -11.56 -4.77
CA ARG A 522 6.39 -11.02 -4.23
C ARG A 522 6.36 -9.50 -4.03
N ARG A 523 7.15 -9.07 -3.02
CA ARG A 523 7.58 -7.72 -2.60
C ARG A 523 6.77 -6.51 -3.11
N ILE A 524 6.24 -5.73 -2.17
CA ILE A 524 5.89 -4.32 -2.38
C ILE A 524 6.79 -3.53 -1.43
N TRP A 525 7.80 -2.81 -1.94
CA TRP A 525 8.60 -1.91 -1.11
C TRP A 525 8.41 -0.46 -1.56
N HIS A 526 7.95 0.36 -0.63
CA HIS A 526 8.34 1.76 -0.55
C HIS A 526 9.18 1.89 0.73
N THR A 527 10.42 2.39 0.59
CA THR A 527 11.34 2.87 1.65
C THR A 527 11.96 1.85 2.65
N TRP A 528 13.18 1.33 2.37
CA TRP A 528 14.27 1.14 3.37
C TRP A 528 15.66 0.86 2.72
N SER A 529 16.72 1.11 3.51
CA SER A 529 18.18 1.17 3.28
C SER A 529 18.88 -0.19 3.00
N PRO A 530 20.03 -0.24 2.29
CA PRO A 530 20.63 -1.46 1.74
C PRO A 530 21.62 -2.18 2.67
N THR A 531 21.22 -2.61 3.88
CA THR A 531 22.18 -3.25 4.82
C THR A 531 21.95 -4.72 5.16
N SER A 532 21.06 -5.45 4.47
CA SER A 532 21.01 -6.92 4.60
C SER A 532 21.20 -7.65 3.27
N GLU A 533 22.47 -7.98 2.97
CA GLU A 533 22.89 -8.77 1.79
C GLU A 533 22.22 -10.15 1.69
N ARG A 534 21.59 -10.66 2.77
CA ARG A 534 20.88 -11.95 2.79
C ARG A 534 19.64 -12.01 1.90
N TRP A 535 19.23 -10.88 1.33
CA TRP A 535 17.95 -10.68 0.65
C TRP A 535 18.07 -10.11 -0.77
N ASN A 536 19.30 -10.01 -1.30
CA ASN A 536 19.60 -9.56 -2.66
C ASN A 536 19.80 -10.75 -3.60
N ASP A 537 18.70 -11.19 -4.24
CA ASP A 537 18.78 -11.92 -5.51
C ASP A 537 18.57 -10.91 -6.65
N PRO A 538 19.59 -10.63 -7.49
CA PRO A 538 19.51 -9.65 -8.58
C PRO A 538 18.56 -10.05 -9.73
N THR A 539 17.86 -11.19 -9.66
CA THR A 539 17.03 -11.72 -10.75
C THR A 539 15.51 -11.44 -10.64
N SER A 540 15.07 -10.54 -9.73
CA SER A 540 13.64 -10.37 -9.40
C SER A 540 13.22 -8.89 -9.24
N PRO A 541 12.57 -8.24 -10.24
CA PRO A 541 12.20 -6.84 -10.13
C PRO A 541 10.91 -6.61 -9.33
N THR A 542 10.89 -5.50 -8.59
CA THR A 542 9.76 -4.99 -7.78
C THR A 542 9.04 -3.91 -8.60
N PRO A 543 7.70 -3.80 -8.60
CA PRO A 543 7.03 -2.74 -9.34
C PRO A 543 7.22 -1.39 -8.63
N THR A 544 7.54 -0.36 -9.39
CA THR A 544 7.70 1.05 -8.96
C THR A 544 6.35 1.74 -8.79
N ALA A 545 6.31 2.86 -8.05
CA ALA A 545 5.11 3.69 -7.81
C ALA A 545 4.29 3.96 -9.09
N SER A 546 4.98 4.17 -10.21
CA SER A 546 4.46 4.46 -11.55
C SER A 546 3.72 3.28 -12.21
N ALA A 547 4.03 2.03 -11.83
CA ALA A 547 3.27 0.85 -12.26
C ALA A 547 1.84 0.85 -11.72
N TRP A 548 1.59 1.57 -10.63
CA TRP A 548 0.35 1.56 -9.87
C TRP A 548 -0.60 2.71 -10.18
N ASN A 549 -0.20 3.61 -11.08
CA ASN A 549 -1.05 4.69 -11.55
C ASN A 549 -2.05 4.12 -12.57
N ALA A 550 -3.06 3.38 -12.08
CA ALA A 550 -4.05 2.71 -12.93
C ALA A 550 -5.05 3.67 -13.61
N SER A 551 -4.90 4.99 -13.41
CA SER A 551 -5.58 6.02 -14.21
C SER A 551 -5.20 5.96 -15.70
N SER A 552 -4.11 5.26 -16.05
CA SER A 552 -3.63 5.05 -17.41
C SER A 552 -3.82 3.62 -17.94
N ALA A 553 -4.61 2.76 -17.28
CA ALA A 553 -4.91 1.43 -17.84
C ALA A 553 -5.50 1.51 -19.26
N THR A 554 -6.11 2.65 -19.62
CA THR A 554 -6.50 3.01 -20.99
C THR A 554 -5.37 3.60 -21.84
N SER A 555 -4.10 3.24 -21.62
CA SER A 555 -3.03 3.67 -22.50
C SER A 555 -3.23 3.05 -23.88
N ARG A 556 -2.93 3.82 -24.93
CA ARG A 556 -2.96 3.35 -26.32
C ARG A 556 -2.15 2.04 -26.48
N SER A 557 -1.07 1.92 -25.71
CA SER A 557 -0.18 0.76 -25.69
C SER A 557 -0.82 -0.56 -25.25
N MET A 558 -1.77 -0.57 -24.32
CA MET A 558 -2.41 -1.84 -23.89
C MET A 558 -3.40 -2.36 -24.93
N ARG A 559 -4.11 -1.44 -25.63
CA ARG A 559 -4.91 -1.80 -26.81
C ARG A 559 -4.03 -2.27 -27.95
N ASP A 560 -2.88 -1.62 -28.16
CA ASP A 560 -1.89 -2.05 -29.15
C ASP A 560 -1.34 -3.45 -28.82
N VAL A 561 -1.15 -3.83 -27.55
CA VAL A 561 -0.81 -5.21 -27.19
C VAL A 561 -1.92 -6.18 -27.57
N ALA A 562 -3.16 -5.94 -27.16
CA ALA A 562 -4.25 -6.86 -27.46
C ALA A 562 -4.49 -7.00 -28.98
N GLU A 563 -4.43 -5.90 -29.73
CA GLU A 563 -4.65 -5.86 -31.18
C GLU A 563 -3.45 -6.35 -31.98
N ASN A 564 -2.21 -6.12 -31.54
CA ASN A 564 -1.02 -6.57 -32.28
C ASN A 564 -0.60 -7.98 -31.88
N TRP A 565 -0.74 -8.38 -30.61
CA TRP A 565 -0.40 -9.74 -30.18
C TRP A 565 -1.29 -10.81 -30.81
N THR A 566 -2.58 -10.52 -31.03
CA THR A 566 -3.50 -11.38 -31.79
C THR A 566 -3.16 -11.46 -33.28
N LYS A 567 -2.49 -10.45 -33.85
CA LYS A 567 -1.94 -10.50 -35.22
C LYS A 567 -0.65 -11.34 -35.30
N PHE A 568 0.11 -11.40 -34.21
CA PHE A 568 1.43 -12.04 -34.18
C PHE A 568 1.40 -13.49 -33.73
N VAL A 569 0.59 -13.83 -32.72
CA VAL A 569 0.50 -15.18 -32.14
C VAL A 569 -0.67 -15.94 -32.73
N LYS A 570 -0.38 -17.03 -33.44
CA LYS A 570 -1.37 -18.06 -33.78
C LYS A 570 -1.65 -18.90 -32.54
N PHE A 571 -2.68 -18.49 -31.79
CA PHE A 571 -3.27 -19.27 -30.71
C PHE A 571 -4.23 -20.31 -31.27
#